data_AF-A0A2R5L1E7-F1
#
_entry.id   AF-A0A2R5L1E7-F1
#
_cell.length_a   1.000
_cell.length_b   1.000
_cell.length_c   1.000
_cell.angle_alpha   90.00
_cell.angle_beta   90.00
_cell.angle_gamma   90.00
#
_symmetry.space_group_name_H-M   'P 1'
#
loop_
_entity.id
_entity.type
_entity.pdbx_description
1 polymer ?
#
loop_
_entity_poly.entity_id
_entity_poly.type
_entity_poly.pdbx_seq_one_letter_code
_entity_poly.pdbx_strand_id
1 'polypeptide(L)'
;TKRLRGATVSDQAKEIMEEIDLDSITPTPSSSSGGAASSAHPAPLRIPTHNRVQSHFSTMVGGGQKGSWSIEKPVKADIQAKMDSLTGVKLYQYVLRYLASQEQLTENGYPQAHPDVKGKAIAKAGSRKRISPSPTERHCARCGTIFLVDKWGFPKIFARCVYHWGRANKRRGACGWEARYSCCQGDG
;
A
#
# COMPACT_ATOMS: atom_id res chain seq x y z
N THR A 1 -4.76 61.79 0.61
CA THR A 1 -4.26 60.56 -0.07
C THR A 1 -3.72 59.58 0.97
N LYS A 2 -4.53 58.63 1.45
CA LYS A 2 -4.07 57.52 2.31
C LYS A 2 -4.53 56.20 1.69
N ARG A 3 -3.60 55.46 1.11
CA ARG A 3 -3.81 54.08 0.61
C ARG A 3 -3.90 53.16 1.82
N LEU A 4 -5.07 52.55 2.04
CA LEU A 4 -5.23 51.39 2.91
C LEU A 4 -4.53 50.19 2.23
N ARG A 5 -3.54 49.60 2.89
CA ARG A 5 -2.88 48.37 2.44
C ARG A 5 -3.73 47.19 2.92
N GLY A 6 -4.27 46.41 1.99
CA GLY A 6 -4.91 45.14 2.31
C GLY A 6 -3.87 44.11 2.75
N ALA A 7 -4.19 43.33 3.78
CA ALA A 7 -3.40 42.20 4.22
C ALA A 7 -3.32 41.16 3.08
N THR A 8 -2.17 40.51 2.93
CA THR A 8 -1.97 39.55 1.85
C THR A 8 -2.52 38.18 2.25
N VAL A 9 -2.94 37.36 1.28
CA VAL A 9 -3.45 35.99 1.49
C VAL A 9 -2.47 35.11 2.29
N SER A 10 -1.18 35.45 2.23
CA SER A 10 -0.09 34.88 3.03
C SER A 10 -0.23 35.09 4.53
N ASP A 11 -0.81 36.22 4.95
CA ASP A 11 -0.98 36.58 6.37
C ASP A 11 -2.13 35.79 6.98
N GLN A 12 -3.23 35.58 6.23
CA GLN A 12 -4.33 34.69 6.64
C GLN A 12 -3.92 33.22 6.71
N ALA A 13 -3.02 32.77 5.83
CA ALA A 13 -2.54 31.38 5.84
C ALA A 13 -1.66 31.05 7.07
N LYS A 14 -0.98 32.06 7.63
CA LYS A 14 -0.19 31.89 8.87
C LYS A 14 -1.09 31.83 10.10
N GLU A 15 -2.14 32.64 10.15
CA GLU A 15 -3.13 32.65 11.24
C GLU A 15 -3.89 31.30 11.34
N ILE A 16 -4.20 30.66 10.21
CA ILE A 16 -4.87 29.34 10.17
C ILE A 16 -3.93 28.18 10.59
N MET A 17 -2.61 28.37 10.52
CA MET A 17 -1.63 27.36 10.96
C MET A 17 -1.27 27.46 12.46
N GLU A 18 -1.67 28.53 13.14
CA GLU A 18 -1.35 28.76 14.55
C GLU A 18 -2.41 28.18 15.52
N GLU A 19 -3.59 27.80 15.03
CA GLU A 19 -4.67 27.16 15.84
C GLU A 19 -4.78 25.63 15.65
N ILE A 20 -3.66 24.94 15.45
CA ILE A 20 -3.62 23.46 15.52
C ILE A 20 -2.73 23.08 16.70
N ASP A 21 -3.31 23.10 17.90
CA ASP A 21 -2.67 22.57 19.10
C ASP A 21 -2.39 21.07 18.92
N LEU A 22 -1.15 20.76 18.54
CA LEU A 22 -0.63 19.41 18.34
C LEU A 22 -0.46 18.61 19.64
N ASP A 23 -0.76 19.20 20.80
CA ASP A 23 -0.54 18.60 22.13
C ASP A 23 -1.75 17.81 22.68
N SER A 24 -2.87 17.72 21.95
CA SER A 24 -4.07 17.01 22.42
C SER A 24 -4.16 15.53 22.00
N ILE A 25 -3.15 14.99 21.31
CA ILE A 25 -3.12 13.57 20.94
C ILE A 25 -2.32 12.82 22.01
N THR A 26 -2.99 12.44 23.09
CA THR A 26 -2.39 11.58 24.10
C THR A 26 -2.16 10.17 23.54
N PRO A 27 -0.92 9.65 23.58
CA PRO A 27 -0.68 8.24 23.32
C PRO A 27 -1.17 7.42 24.51
N THR A 28 -2.02 6.42 24.25
CA THR A 28 -2.45 5.46 25.27
C THR A 28 -1.23 4.68 25.80
N PRO A 29 -1.02 4.60 27.13
CA PRO A 29 0.12 3.89 27.69
C PRO A 29 -0.06 2.38 27.59
N SER A 30 0.87 1.71 26.91
CA SER A 30 1.09 0.27 27.06
C SER A 30 1.85 0.02 28.37
N SER A 31 1.14 -0.45 29.38
CA SER A 31 1.73 -0.86 30.66
C SER A 31 2.58 -2.12 30.48
N SER A 32 3.90 -1.96 30.52
CA SER A 32 4.87 -3.04 30.74
C SER A 32 5.47 -2.90 32.14
N SER A 33 5.08 -3.77 33.06
CA SER A 33 5.78 -3.99 34.33
C SER A 33 6.34 -5.40 34.33
N GLY A 34 7.67 -5.50 34.45
CA GLY A 34 8.43 -6.74 34.38
C GLY A 34 8.50 -7.54 35.69
N GLY A 35 9.38 -8.54 35.69
CA GLY A 35 9.89 -9.21 36.88
C GLY A 35 9.56 -10.71 36.95
N ALA A 36 10.61 -11.54 36.87
CA ALA A 36 10.58 -13.00 36.88
C ALA A 36 10.48 -13.60 38.30
N ALA A 37 9.83 -14.78 38.44
CA ALA A 37 10.30 -15.92 39.27
C ALA A 37 9.34 -17.15 39.20
N SER A 38 9.93 -18.31 38.87
CA SER A 38 9.75 -19.67 39.41
C SER A 38 8.36 -20.33 39.65
N SER A 39 8.20 -21.49 38.99
CA SER A 39 7.64 -22.78 39.46
C SER A 39 6.15 -22.98 39.77
N ALA A 40 5.71 -24.16 39.31
CA ALA A 40 4.53 -24.97 39.66
C ALA A 40 3.22 -24.74 38.87
N HIS A 41 2.81 -25.80 38.15
CA HIS A 41 1.53 -25.94 37.47
C HIS A 41 0.34 -25.83 38.46
N PRO A 42 -0.76 -25.17 38.06
CA PRO A 42 -2.00 -25.94 37.87
C PRO A 42 -2.93 -25.44 36.74
N ALA A 43 -3.66 -26.40 36.16
CA ALA A 43 -4.90 -26.36 35.37
C ALA A 43 -5.12 -25.25 34.30
N PRO A 44 -5.40 -25.61 33.02
CA PRO A 44 -5.66 -24.62 31.99
C PRO A 44 -6.99 -23.88 32.23
N LEU A 45 -6.88 -22.57 32.52
CA LEU A 45 -7.99 -21.64 32.47
C LEU A 45 -8.42 -21.45 31.01
N ARG A 46 -9.72 -21.60 30.77
CA ARG A 46 -10.37 -21.49 29.46
C ARG A 46 -10.39 -20.01 29.02
N ILE A 47 -9.39 -19.60 28.25
CA ILE A 47 -9.34 -18.27 27.61
C ILE A 47 -10.40 -18.22 26.50
N PRO A 48 -11.32 -17.24 26.46
CA PRO A 48 -12.26 -17.07 25.36
C PRO A 48 -11.50 -16.61 24.11
N THR A 49 -11.21 -17.54 23.20
CA THR A 49 -10.61 -17.21 21.91
C THR A 49 -11.69 -16.67 20.98
N HIS A 50 -11.85 -15.34 20.92
CA HIS A 50 -12.61 -14.70 19.84
C HIS A 50 -11.77 -14.73 18.56
N ASN A 51 -11.64 -15.92 17.96
CA ASN A 51 -11.22 -16.18 16.57
C ASN A 51 -11.52 -17.65 16.29
N ARG A 52 -12.79 -17.94 15.99
CA ARG A 52 -13.27 -19.30 15.71
C ARG A 52 -12.71 -19.76 14.37
N VAL A 53 -11.69 -20.62 14.40
CA VAL A 53 -11.22 -21.34 13.22
C VAL A 53 -12.36 -22.22 12.72
N GLN A 54 -12.93 -21.90 11.55
CA GLN A 54 -13.97 -22.71 10.90
C GLN A 54 -13.32 -23.54 9.78
N SER A 55 -13.55 -24.86 9.78
CA SER A 55 -13.14 -25.73 8.68
C SER A 55 -14.15 -25.68 7.53
N HIS A 56 -13.68 -25.86 6.29
CA HIS A 56 -14.54 -25.89 5.09
C HIS A 56 -15.67 -26.93 5.24
N PHE A 57 -15.38 -28.07 5.85
CA PHE A 57 -16.36 -29.11 6.17
C PHE A 57 -17.46 -28.63 7.14
N SER A 58 -17.09 -27.83 8.15
CA SER A 58 -18.05 -27.22 9.07
C SER A 58 -19.03 -26.26 8.39
N THR A 59 -18.72 -25.80 7.17
CA THR A 59 -19.59 -24.91 6.38
C THR A 59 -20.59 -25.70 5.53
N MET A 60 -20.22 -26.90 5.07
CA MET A 60 -21.06 -27.76 4.21
C MET A 60 -22.10 -28.57 4.99
N VAL A 61 -21.73 -29.12 6.15
CA VAL A 61 -22.59 -30.10 6.87
C VAL A 61 -23.62 -29.44 7.79
N GLY A 62 -23.37 -28.20 8.21
CA GLY A 62 -24.19 -27.52 9.22
C GLY A 62 -25.30 -26.61 8.70
N GLY A 63 -25.61 -26.62 7.39
CA GLY A 63 -26.54 -25.66 6.79
C GLY A 63 -26.07 -24.24 7.08
N GLY A 64 -25.12 -23.75 6.27
CA GLY A 64 -24.38 -22.49 6.46
C GLY A 64 -25.16 -21.41 7.21
N GLN A 65 -24.54 -20.80 8.22
CA GLN A 65 -25.12 -19.81 9.12
C GLN A 65 -26.23 -19.01 8.44
N LYS A 66 -27.48 -19.29 8.79
CA LYS A 66 -28.67 -18.52 8.39
C LYS A 66 -28.66 -17.17 9.11
N GLY A 67 -27.67 -16.35 8.84
CA GLY A 67 -27.67 -14.93 9.13
C GLY A 67 -28.02 -14.19 7.86
N SER A 68 -29.08 -13.38 7.87
CA SER A 68 -29.33 -12.42 6.81
C SER A 68 -28.27 -11.32 6.90
N TRP A 69 -27.15 -11.52 6.23
CA TRP A 69 -26.24 -10.42 5.96
C TRP A 69 -26.90 -9.56 4.89
N SER A 70 -27.75 -8.64 5.32
CA SER A 70 -28.30 -7.61 4.44
C SER A 70 -27.17 -6.64 4.12
N ILE A 71 -26.61 -6.75 2.92
CA ILE A 71 -25.75 -5.71 2.36
C ILE A 71 -26.71 -4.62 1.88
N GLU A 72 -27.09 -3.73 2.78
CA GLU A 72 -27.78 -2.51 2.42
C GLU A 72 -26.83 -1.69 1.57
N LYS A 73 -27.10 -1.65 0.27
CA LYS A 73 -26.38 -0.77 -0.65
C LYS A 73 -26.92 0.63 -0.37
N PRO A 74 -26.10 1.55 0.17
CA PRO A 74 -26.55 2.92 0.31
C PRO A 74 -27.02 3.43 -1.05
N VAL A 75 -28.14 4.16 -1.06
CA VAL A 75 -28.69 4.70 -2.31
C VAL A 75 -27.60 5.59 -2.92
N LYS A 76 -27.38 5.47 -4.23
CA LYS A 76 -26.33 6.22 -4.94
C LYS A 76 -26.39 7.72 -4.67
N ALA A 77 -27.59 8.27 -4.46
CA ALA A 77 -27.83 9.66 -4.10
C ALA A 77 -27.25 10.03 -2.72
N ASP A 78 -27.37 9.16 -1.71
CA ASP A 78 -26.85 9.40 -0.36
C ASP A 78 -25.32 9.40 -0.32
N ILE A 79 -24.72 8.53 -1.15
CA ILE A 79 -23.26 8.50 -1.34
C ILE A 79 -22.81 9.79 -2.02
N GLN A 80 -23.49 10.20 -3.09
CA GLN A 80 -23.16 11.42 -3.83
C GLN A 80 -23.27 12.66 -2.94
N ALA A 81 -24.37 12.82 -2.19
CA ALA A 81 -24.55 13.92 -1.26
C ALA A 81 -23.46 13.96 -0.16
N LYS A 82 -23.03 12.79 0.33
CA LYS A 82 -21.88 12.70 1.25
C LYS A 82 -20.57 13.13 0.59
N MET A 83 -20.31 12.71 -0.64
CA MET A 83 -19.10 13.10 -1.38
C MET A 83 -19.08 14.61 -1.66
N ASP A 84 -20.22 15.19 -2.04
CA ASP A 84 -20.37 16.63 -2.29
C ASP A 84 -20.20 17.46 -1.00
N SER A 85 -20.57 16.90 0.15
CA SER A 85 -20.34 17.52 1.47
C SER A 85 -18.87 17.47 1.93
N LEU A 86 -18.07 16.59 1.33
CA LEU A 86 -16.66 16.33 1.66
C LEU A 86 -15.76 17.25 0.82
N THR A 87 -15.92 18.56 0.97
CA THR A 87 -15.15 19.56 0.22
C THR A 87 -14.13 20.27 1.11
N GLY A 88 -12.97 20.60 0.52
CA GLY A 88 -11.92 21.41 1.12
C GLY A 88 -11.39 20.88 2.46
N VAL A 89 -11.57 21.68 3.52
CA VAL A 89 -11.01 21.44 4.86
C VAL A 89 -11.52 20.13 5.48
N LYS A 90 -12.81 19.81 5.30
CA LYS A 90 -13.40 18.57 5.84
C LYS A 90 -12.74 17.34 5.23
N LEU A 91 -12.56 17.35 3.91
CA LEU A 91 -11.87 16.26 3.20
C LEU A 91 -10.45 16.11 3.71
N TYR A 92 -9.71 17.21 3.85
CA TYR A 92 -8.33 17.19 4.33
C TYR A 92 -8.24 16.56 5.73
N GLN A 93 -9.09 16.98 6.67
CA GLN A 93 -9.15 16.40 8.02
C GLN A 93 -9.45 14.89 8.01
N TYR A 94 -10.35 14.42 7.13
CA TYR A 94 -10.60 12.99 7.00
C TYR A 94 -9.41 12.23 6.43
N VAL A 95 -8.70 12.79 5.45
CA VAL A 95 -7.53 12.17 4.82
C VAL A 95 -6.33 12.13 5.75
N LEU A 96 -6.16 13.12 6.65
CA LEU A 96 -5.06 13.16 7.61
C LEU A 96 -4.93 11.88 8.45
N ARG A 97 -6.05 11.25 8.82
CA ARG A 97 -6.06 9.99 9.58
C ARG A 97 -5.42 8.82 8.82
N TYR A 98 -5.40 8.89 7.49
CA TYR A 98 -4.85 7.85 6.62
C TYR A 98 -3.43 8.18 6.14
N LEU A 99 -2.83 9.27 6.60
CA LEU A 99 -1.43 9.54 6.31
C LEU A 99 -0.55 8.50 7.00
N ALA A 100 0.39 7.96 6.23
CA ALA A 100 1.37 7.03 6.74
C ALA A 100 2.33 7.76 7.69
N SER A 101 2.71 7.09 8.80
CA SER A 101 3.78 7.59 9.65
C SER A 101 5.12 7.57 8.92
N GLN A 102 6.11 8.32 9.42
CA GLN A 102 7.45 8.36 8.82
C GLN A 102 8.09 6.96 8.75
N GLU A 103 7.85 6.14 9.76
CA GLU A 103 8.30 4.74 9.82
C GLU A 103 7.64 3.91 8.70
N GLN A 104 6.31 4.00 8.57
CA GLN A 104 5.57 3.31 7.51
C GLN A 104 6.00 3.76 6.11
N LEU A 105 6.32 5.04 5.91
CA LEU A 105 6.86 5.54 4.66
C LEU A 105 8.21 4.89 4.33
N THR A 106 9.07 4.74 5.35
CA THR A 106 10.39 4.11 5.24
C THR A 106 10.28 2.63 4.91
N GLU A 107 9.41 1.91 5.63
CA GLU A 107 9.17 0.47 5.44
C GLU A 107 8.62 0.15 4.06
N ASN A 108 7.66 0.95 3.60
CA ASN A 108 7.06 0.79 2.27
C ASN A 108 7.99 1.25 1.13
N GLY A 109 9.15 1.83 1.46
CA GLY A 109 10.16 2.27 0.50
C GLY A 109 9.76 3.52 -0.28
N TYR A 110 8.92 4.39 0.30
CA TYR A 110 8.64 5.70 -0.29
C TYR A 110 9.90 6.58 -0.26
N PRO A 111 10.11 7.45 -1.27
CA PRO A 111 11.22 8.40 -1.26
C PRO A 111 11.05 9.43 -0.13
N GLN A 112 12.07 9.58 0.70
CA GLN A 112 12.15 10.60 1.75
C GLN A 112 13.14 11.70 1.35
N ALA A 113 12.87 12.94 1.76
CA ALA A 113 13.80 14.04 1.52
C ALA A 113 15.14 13.78 2.20
N HIS A 114 16.25 14.09 1.52
CA HIS A 114 17.57 14.02 2.12
C HIS A 114 17.72 15.13 3.17
N PRO A 115 18.30 14.87 4.35
CA PRO A 115 18.48 15.89 5.39
C PRO A 115 19.38 17.05 4.94
N ASP A 116 20.49 16.75 4.28
CA ASP A 116 21.49 17.78 3.92
C ASP A 116 21.34 18.38 2.51
N VAL A 117 20.78 17.64 1.53
CA VAL A 117 20.81 18.06 0.12
C VAL A 117 19.41 18.27 -0.43
N LYS A 118 19.07 19.53 -0.68
CA LYS A 118 17.83 19.92 -1.37
C LYS A 118 17.77 19.25 -2.75
N GLY A 119 16.62 18.66 -3.07
CA GLY A 119 16.39 18.00 -4.36
C GLY A 119 16.91 16.56 -4.46
N LYS A 120 17.50 16.00 -3.38
CA LYS A 120 17.81 14.57 -3.31
C LYS A 120 16.79 13.85 -2.42
N ALA A 121 16.48 12.61 -2.80
CA ALA A 121 15.63 11.73 -2.01
C ALA A 121 16.36 10.44 -1.67
N ILE A 122 16.22 10.02 -0.41
CA ILE A 122 16.69 8.74 0.10
C ILE A 122 15.49 7.79 0.09
N ALA A 123 15.61 6.67 -0.62
CA ALA A 123 14.58 5.64 -0.61
C ALA A 123 15.24 4.32 -0.26
N LYS A 124 14.64 3.57 0.68
CA LYS A 124 15.02 2.18 0.90
C LYS A 124 14.80 1.43 -0.41
N ALA A 125 15.84 0.84 -0.98
CA ALA A 125 15.71 0.04 -2.18
C ALA A 125 14.76 -1.13 -1.87
N GLY A 126 13.51 -1.02 -2.31
CA GLY A 126 12.54 -2.09 -2.12
C GLY A 126 13.05 -3.37 -2.77
N SER A 127 12.79 -4.51 -2.13
CA SER A 127 13.09 -5.87 -2.64
C SER A 127 12.51 -6.16 -4.04
N ARG A 128 11.65 -5.27 -4.56
CA ARG A 128 11.01 -5.34 -5.88
C ARG A 128 11.92 -4.94 -7.04
N LYS A 129 13.04 -4.24 -6.80
CA LYS A 129 14.01 -4.00 -7.87
C LYS A 129 14.75 -5.31 -8.11
N ARG A 130 14.50 -5.94 -9.26
CA ARG A 130 15.31 -7.07 -9.74
C ARG A 130 16.71 -6.52 -10.02
N ILE A 131 17.56 -6.56 -9.01
CA ILE A 131 18.97 -6.25 -9.16
C ILE A 131 19.59 -7.53 -9.71
N SER A 132 20.09 -7.47 -10.94
CA SER A 132 20.89 -8.55 -11.48
C SER A 132 22.14 -8.70 -10.62
N PRO A 133 22.56 -9.93 -10.29
CA PRO A 133 23.79 -10.16 -9.55
C PRO A 133 25.02 -9.73 -10.36
N SER A 134 24.93 -9.74 -11.69
CA SER A 134 26.03 -9.35 -12.57
C SER A 134 25.89 -7.91 -13.10
N PRO A 135 27.00 -7.17 -13.22
CA PRO A 135 27.01 -5.79 -13.74
C PRO A 135 26.71 -5.72 -15.25
N THR A 136 26.82 -6.85 -15.95
CA THR A 136 26.60 -6.98 -17.40
C THR A 136 25.19 -7.41 -17.76
N GLU A 137 24.33 -7.75 -16.81
CA GLU A 137 22.95 -8.12 -17.07
C GLU A 137 22.02 -6.95 -16.74
N ARG A 138 20.98 -6.75 -17.56
CA ARG A 138 19.88 -5.84 -17.24
C ARG A 138 18.55 -6.49 -17.58
N HIS A 139 17.56 -6.28 -16.71
CA HIS A 139 16.19 -6.65 -16.99
C HIS A 139 15.50 -5.57 -17.83
N CYS A 140 14.85 -5.97 -18.91
CA CYS A 140 13.98 -5.05 -19.63
C CYS A 140 12.77 -4.69 -18.77
N ALA A 141 12.53 -3.40 -18.54
CA ALA A 141 11.39 -2.91 -17.77
C ALA A 141 10.03 -3.24 -18.42
N ARG A 142 10.04 -3.60 -19.71
CA ARG A 142 8.85 -3.89 -20.49
C ARG A 142 8.51 -5.38 -20.46
N CYS A 143 9.39 -6.25 -20.95
CA CYS A 143 9.14 -7.71 -21.03
C CYS A 143 9.76 -8.52 -19.89
N GLY A 144 10.64 -7.93 -19.06
CA GLY A 144 11.31 -8.62 -17.96
C GLY A 144 12.45 -9.56 -18.35
N THR A 145 12.68 -9.80 -19.65
CA THR A 145 13.79 -10.64 -20.12
C THR A 145 15.14 -10.00 -19.80
N ILE A 146 16.15 -10.85 -19.60
CA ILE A 146 17.52 -10.44 -19.28
C ILE A 146 18.25 -10.16 -20.59
N PHE A 147 18.87 -9.00 -20.69
CA PHE A 147 19.75 -8.61 -21.78
C PHE A 147 21.18 -8.46 -21.26
N LEU A 148 22.15 -8.94 -22.03
CA LEU A 148 23.56 -8.72 -21.78
C LEU A 148 23.96 -7.36 -22.35
N VAL A 149 24.49 -6.50 -21.49
CA VAL A 149 24.96 -5.16 -21.83
C VAL A 149 26.47 -5.03 -21.58
N ASP A 150 27.10 -4.12 -22.30
CA ASP A 150 28.49 -3.75 -22.08
C ASP A 150 28.64 -2.72 -20.94
N LYS A 151 29.88 -2.38 -20.59
CA LYS A 151 30.21 -1.38 -19.57
C LYS A 151 29.58 0.00 -19.81
N TRP A 152 29.28 0.32 -21.07
CA TRP A 152 28.58 1.55 -21.47
C TRP A 152 27.05 1.42 -21.50
N GLY A 153 26.51 0.22 -21.24
CA GLY A 153 25.07 -0.05 -21.22
C GLY A 153 24.44 -0.43 -22.56
N PHE A 154 25.23 -0.57 -23.63
CA PHE A 154 24.75 -1.04 -24.93
C PHE A 154 24.58 -2.56 -24.96
N PRO A 155 23.59 -3.10 -25.68
CA PRO A 155 23.38 -4.54 -25.78
C PRO A 155 24.54 -5.22 -26.51
N LYS A 156 25.10 -6.28 -25.90
CA LYS A 156 26.13 -7.13 -26.53
C LYS A 156 25.54 -8.05 -27.61
N ILE A 157 24.28 -8.44 -27.43
CA ILE A 157 23.56 -9.34 -28.33
C ILE A 157 22.26 -8.64 -28.73
N PHE A 158 21.97 -8.64 -30.03
CA PHE A 158 20.69 -8.15 -30.55
C PHE A 158 19.59 -9.17 -30.27
N ALA A 159 19.01 -9.12 -29.07
CA ALA A 159 17.83 -9.88 -28.71
C ALA A 159 16.56 -9.04 -28.93
N ARG A 160 15.49 -9.66 -29.44
CA ARG A 160 14.20 -8.98 -29.61
C ARG A 160 13.47 -8.86 -28.28
N CYS A 161 12.93 -7.68 -27.99
CA CYS A 161 12.04 -7.45 -26.86
C CYS A 161 10.58 -7.75 -27.29
N VAL A 162 10.05 -8.91 -26.90
CA VAL A 162 8.64 -9.26 -27.09
C VAL A 162 7.85 -8.90 -25.83
N TYR A 163 6.96 -7.91 -25.95
CA TYR A 163 6.16 -7.44 -24.82
C TYR A 163 4.67 -7.65 -25.05
N HIS A 164 4.03 -8.24 -24.06
CA HIS A 164 2.59 -8.40 -23.99
C HIS A 164 2.04 -7.51 -22.87
N TRP A 165 1.19 -6.56 -23.22
CA TRP A 165 0.45 -5.76 -22.24
C TRP A 165 -0.71 -6.56 -21.62
N GLY A 166 -1.16 -7.62 -22.30
CA GLY A 166 -2.23 -8.50 -21.83
C GLY A 166 -1.77 -9.50 -20.78
N ARG A 167 -2.71 -9.99 -19.95
CA ARG A 167 -2.44 -11.00 -18.92
C ARG A 167 -2.19 -12.37 -19.55
N ALA A 168 -1.17 -13.08 -19.06
CA ALA A 168 -0.92 -14.48 -19.41
C ALA A 168 -1.91 -15.40 -18.69
N ASN A 169 -2.67 -16.17 -19.46
CA ASN A 169 -3.67 -17.10 -18.97
C ASN A 169 -3.27 -18.53 -19.30
N LYS A 170 -3.15 -19.39 -18.29
CA LYS A 170 -2.92 -20.82 -18.52
C LYS A 170 -4.22 -21.45 -19.03
N ARG A 171 -4.19 -22.00 -20.24
CA ARG A 171 -5.30 -22.74 -20.85
C ARG A 171 -4.83 -24.16 -21.18
N ARG A 172 -5.74 -25.13 -21.06
CA ARG A 172 -5.47 -26.51 -21.47
C ARG A 172 -5.68 -26.62 -22.98
N GLY A 173 -4.61 -26.90 -23.70
CA GLY A 173 -4.56 -27.17 -25.14
C GLY A 173 -4.37 -28.66 -25.42
N ALA A 174 -4.22 -28.98 -26.72
CA ALA A 174 -4.07 -30.36 -27.19
C ALA A 174 -2.74 -31.01 -26.75
N CYS A 175 -1.68 -30.21 -26.59
CA CYS A 175 -0.35 -30.67 -26.14
C CYS A 175 -0.03 -30.24 -24.69
N GLY A 176 -1.05 -30.03 -23.85
CA GLY A 176 -0.87 -29.73 -22.43
C GLY A 176 -1.29 -28.31 -22.03
N TRP A 177 -0.58 -27.70 -21.08
CA TRP A 177 -0.89 -26.34 -20.60
C TRP A 177 -0.13 -25.30 -21.42
N GLU A 178 -0.87 -24.45 -22.12
CA GLU A 178 -0.33 -23.34 -22.91
C GLU A 178 -0.63 -22.01 -22.22
N ALA A 179 0.33 -21.09 -22.24
CA ALA A 179 0.21 -19.76 -21.64
C ALA A 179 -0.13 -18.74 -22.71
N ARG A 180 -1.42 -18.43 -22.88
CA ARG A 180 -1.88 -17.47 -23.90
C ARG A 180 -2.10 -16.09 -23.33
N TYR A 181 -1.62 -15.07 -24.02
CA TYR A 181 -1.81 -13.69 -23.60
C TYR A 181 -3.14 -13.13 -24.07
N SER A 182 -3.82 -12.34 -23.25
CA SER A 182 -5.09 -11.69 -23.64
C SER A 182 -4.96 -10.67 -24.77
N CYS A 183 -3.74 -10.20 -25.07
CA CYS A 183 -3.51 -9.19 -26.10
C CYS A 183 -3.42 -9.77 -27.53
N CYS A 184 -2.89 -10.98 -27.71
CA CYS A 184 -2.65 -11.56 -29.04
C CYS A 184 -3.03 -13.05 -29.14
N GLN A 185 -3.48 -13.67 -28.04
CA GLN A 185 -3.88 -15.08 -27.94
C GLN A 185 -2.83 -16.12 -28.36
N GLY A 186 -1.60 -15.70 -28.67
CA GLY A 186 -0.51 -16.57 -29.07
C GLY A 186 0.74 -16.37 -28.23
N ASP A 187 1.74 -17.17 -28.56
CA ASP A 187 3.01 -17.27 -27.87
C ASP A 187 4.06 -16.65 -28.82
N GLY A 188 4.61 -15.50 -28.45
CA GLY A 188 5.65 -14.79 -29.23
C GLY A 188 7.00 -14.86 -28.55
#